data_AF-A0A1F3LJ40-F1
#
_entry.id   AF-A0A1F3LJ40-F1
#
_cell.length_a   1.000
_cell.length_b   1.000
_cell.length_c   1.000
_cell.angle_alpha   90.00
_cell.angle_beta   90.00
_cell.angle_gamma   90.00
#
_symmetry.space_group_name_H-M   'P 1'
#
loop_
_entity.id
_entity.type
_entity.pdbx_description
1 polymer ?
#
loop_
_entity_poly.entity_id
_entity_poly.type
_entity_poly.pdbx_seq_one_letter_code
_entity_poly.pdbx_strand_id
1 'polypeptide(L)'
;MKQYTHAWLAMMAMQRLEKATLSKSEQKASKSLIKWFKNNRDFVVQGAWYPDAIIKDMATSHVLKYKPGDKTKAGTFKKLPTNYHLYVIGKSSDLYKKAYTVEKGNLPDRCEALAHSIIDNMKMQESEEKGSPISPTDNHVATLFFMLSHYIADGHMPLHCDVRQFSEGDDIHARIEKEWDDLVRECYSIDFDNERFFYNPEGYPLKIKDMVITEWIEQEIVNRLFNSGYGSGNDNTWDFMSAITQFSYLTAYQMIPETYDNTNLDWDTFKVLNTGISFDDYSKFILIDAIDSIAKVWLRVWMRYMDWMKL
;
A
#
# COMPACT_ATOMS: atom_id res chain seq x y z
N MET A 1 8.49 -1.54 2.11
CA MET A 1 8.86 -2.43 0.97
C MET A 1 10.08 -1.82 0.28
N LYS A 2 10.56 -2.29 -0.89
CA LYS A 2 11.66 -1.61 -1.61
C LYS A 2 11.16 -0.78 -2.80
N GLN A 3 12.09 -0.01 -3.36
CA GLN A 3 11.92 1.03 -4.37
C GLN A 3 10.97 0.66 -5.52
N TYR A 4 11.30 -0.39 -6.28
CA TYR A 4 10.57 -0.73 -7.49
C TYR A 4 9.25 -1.41 -7.16
N THR A 5 9.18 -2.13 -6.04
CA THR A 5 7.92 -2.65 -5.51
C THR A 5 6.92 -1.53 -5.25
N HIS A 6 7.31 -0.48 -4.53
CA HIS A 6 6.40 0.64 -4.23
C HIS A 6 5.87 1.33 -5.50
N ALA A 7 6.78 1.64 -6.43
CA ALA A 7 6.40 2.26 -7.69
C ALA A 7 5.50 1.36 -8.54
N TRP A 8 5.81 0.07 -8.61
CA TRP A 8 5.00 -0.91 -9.31
C TRP A 8 3.58 -0.98 -8.73
N LEU A 9 3.43 -1.12 -7.41
CA LEU A 9 2.12 -1.16 -6.75
C LEU A 9 1.25 0.06 -7.08
N ALA A 10 1.83 1.26 -7.10
CA ALA A 10 1.14 2.48 -7.47
C ALA A 10 0.62 2.47 -8.92
N MET A 11 1.43 1.98 -9.87
CA MET A 11 1.03 1.87 -11.26
C MET A 11 -0.03 0.79 -11.48
N MET A 12 0.12 -0.36 -10.82
CA MET A 12 -0.85 -1.45 -10.86
C MET A 12 -2.19 -1.04 -10.25
N ALA A 13 -2.20 -0.14 -9.26
CA ALA A 13 -3.42 0.44 -8.72
C ALA A 13 -4.21 1.26 -9.76
N MET A 14 -3.52 1.96 -10.66
CA MET A 14 -4.18 2.67 -11.77
C MET A 14 -4.71 1.69 -12.83
N GLN A 15 -4.01 0.60 -13.09
CA GLN A 15 -4.52 -0.48 -13.94
C GLN A 15 -5.76 -1.13 -13.32
N ARG A 16 -5.75 -1.34 -12.00
CA ARG A 16 -6.88 -1.85 -11.24
C ARG A 16 -8.11 -0.97 -11.38
N LEU A 17 -7.98 0.34 -11.24
CA LEU A 17 -9.09 1.27 -11.45
C LEU A 17 -9.61 1.28 -12.90
N GLU A 18 -8.73 1.03 -13.88
CA GLU A 18 -9.12 0.97 -15.30
C GLU A 18 -9.95 -0.26 -15.62
N LYS A 19 -9.66 -1.40 -14.98
CA LYS A 19 -10.32 -2.69 -15.21
C LYS A 19 -11.49 -2.97 -14.27
N ALA A 20 -11.60 -2.23 -13.17
CA ALA A 20 -12.67 -2.42 -12.19
C ALA A 20 -14.06 -2.07 -12.73
N THR A 21 -15.06 -2.84 -12.33
CA THR A 21 -16.47 -2.47 -12.47
C THR A 21 -16.84 -1.44 -11.41
N LEU A 22 -17.22 -0.23 -11.83
CA LEU A 22 -17.48 0.92 -10.96
C LEU A 22 -18.90 1.46 -11.15
N SER A 23 -19.43 2.17 -10.14
CA SER A 23 -20.65 2.96 -10.34
C SER A 23 -20.41 4.09 -11.36
N LYS A 24 -21.48 4.71 -11.89
CA LYS A 24 -21.33 5.77 -12.91
C LYS A 24 -20.48 6.96 -12.45
N SER A 25 -20.63 7.40 -11.21
CA SER A 25 -19.87 8.52 -10.64
C SER A 25 -18.40 8.14 -10.46
N GLU A 26 -18.13 6.97 -9.90
CA GLU A 26 -16.77 6.44 -9.71
C GLU A 26 -16.08 6.19 -11.05
N GLN A 27 -16.80 5.68 -12.05
CA GLN A 27 -16.27 5.46 -13.39
C GLN A 27 -15.82 6.78 -14.04
N LYS A 28 -16.58 7.87 -13.85
CA LYS A 28 -16.20 9.20 -14.33
C LYS A 28 -14.93 9.69 -13.63
N ALA A 29 -14.88 9.55 -12.30
CA ALA A 29 -13.72 9.97 -11.50
C ALA A 29 -12.47 9.15 -11.86
N SER A 30 -12.59 7.82 -11.91
CA SER A 30 -11.54 6.89 -12.31
C SER A 30 -10.98 7.22 -13.69
N LYS A 31 -11.83 7.41 -14.71
CA LYS A 31 -11.36 7.79 -16.06
C LYS A 31 -10.59 9.11 -16.07
N SER A 32 -11.03 10.09 -15.29
CA SER A 32 -10.35 11.38 -15.17
C SER A 32 -8.99 11.23 -14.47
N LEU A 33 -8.96 10.54 -13.34
CA LEU A 33 -7.73 10.24 -12.58
C LEU A 33 -6.71 9.47 -13.43
N ILE A 34 -7.14 8.41 -14.11
CA ILE A 34 -6.26 7.60 -14.97
C ILE A 34 -5.69 8.45 -16.11
N LYS A 35 -6.53 9.26 -16.76
CA LYS A 35 -6.05 10.17 -17.82
C LYS A 35 -5.01 11.15 -17.29
N TRP A 36 -5.29 11.79 -16.15
CA TRP A 36 -4.35 12.70 -15.50
C TRP A 36 -3.05 11.99 -15.10
N PHE A 37 -3.14 10.82 -14.48
CA PHE A 37 -1.99 10.02 -14.08
C PHE A 37 -1.10 9.64 -15.28
N LYS A 38 -1.70 9.16 -16.38
CA LYS A 38 -0.95 8.74 -17.57
C LYS A 38 -0.17 9.88 -18.21
N ASN A 39 -0.61 11.13 -18.02
CA ASN A 39 0.07 12.32 -18.52
C ASN A 39 1.15 12.86 -17.57
N ASN A 40 1.15 12.45 -16.29
CA ASN A 40 1.95 13.08 -15.24
C ASN A 40 2.82 12.09 -14.44
N ARG A 41 2.78 10.79 -14.74
CA ARG A 41 3.53 9.76 -14.00
C ARG A 41 5.03 9.77 -14.26
N ASP A 42 5.47 10.32 -15.39
CA ASP A 42 6.87 10.27 -15.80
C ASP A 42 7.72 11.22 -14.95
N PHE A 43 8.93 10.78 -14.58
CA PHE A 43 9.90 11.54 -13.79
C PHE A 43 9.46 11.91 -12.36
N VAL A 44 8.34 11.37 -11.89
CA VAL A 44 7.84 11.54 -10.51
C VAL A 44 7.64 10.21 -9.79
N VAL A 45 7.92 9.09 -10.47
CA VAL A 45 7.88 7.73 -9.93
C VAL A 45 8.77 7.62 -8.68
N GLN A 46 9.83 8.42 -8.60
CA GLN A 46 10.71 8.48 -7.43
C GLN A 46 10.02 8.92 -6.15
N GLY A 47 8.87 9.61 -6.25
CA GLY A 47 8.00 9.88 -5.10
C GLY A 47 7.61 8.60 -4.34
N ALA A 48 7.63 7.43 -4.99
CA ALA A 48 7.32 6.15 -4.38
C ALA A 48 8.42 5.63 -3.46
N TRP A 49 9.60 6.26 -3.41
CA TRP A 49 10.69 5.91 -2.49
C TRP A 49 11.39 7.12 -1.88
N TYR A 50 10.92 8.35 -2.15
CA TYR A 50 11.34 9.54 -1.40
C TYR A 50 11.11 9.41 0.11
N PRO A 51 10.04 8.76 0.62
CA PRO A 51 9.92 8.44 2.04
C PRO A 51 11.17 7.76 2.61
N ASP A 52 11.67 6.71 1.96
CA ASP A 52 12.87 5.98 2.39
C ASP A 52 14.18 6.72 2.10
N ALA A 53 14.32 7.29 0.89
CA ALA A 53 15.60 7.77 0.38
C ALA A 53 15.93 9.20 0.82
N ILE A 54 14.90 10.05 0.98
CA ILE A 54 15.04 11.49 1.18
C ILE A 54 14.49 11.91 2.53
N ILE A 55 13.25 11.57 2.85
CA ILE A 55 12.55 12.00 4.07
C ILE A 55 13.08 11.25 5.29
N LYS A 56 13.34 9.95 5.11
CA LYS A 56 13.96 9.05 6.09
C LYS A 56 13.19 8.91 7.41
N ASP A 57 11.86 8.79 7.34
CA ASP A 57 10.98 8.65 8.50
C ASP A 57 10.59 7.20 8.83
N MET A 58 11.44 6.23 8.48
CA MET A 58 11.20 4.77 8.63
C MET A 58 10.91 4.33 10.07
N ALA A 59 11.42 5.03 11.07
CA ALA A 59 11.18 4.71 12.48
C ALA A 59 9.79 5.16 12.99
N THR A 60 9.09 6.01 12.24
CA THR A 60 7.82 6.63 12.66
C THR A 60 6.71 6.43 11.65
N SER A 61 6.82 6.99 10.44
CA SER A 61 5.66 7.13 9.54
C SER A 61 5.50 5.97 8.57
N HIS A 62 6.48 5.08 8.49
CA HIS A 62 6.38 3.80 7.78
C HIS A 62 5.77 2.70 8.66
N VAL A 63 5.54 2.95 9.94
CA VAL A 63 5.14 1.90 10.87
C VAL A 63 3.96 2.33 11.73
N LEU A 64 3.22 1.34 12.20
CA LEU A 64 2.34 1.47 13.36
C LEU A 64 2.42 0.15 14.12
N LYS A 65 3.22 0.12 15.18
CA LYS A 65 3.67 -1.11 15.83
C LYS A 65 2.72 -1.53 16.92
N TYR A 66 2.25 -2.76 16.85
CA TYR A 66 1.34 -3.36 17.81
C TYR A 66 2.05 -4.44 18.62
N LYS A 67 1.62 -4.62 19.87
CA LYS A 67 1.95 -5.79 20.69
C LYS A 67 0.70 -6.42 21.30
N PRO A 68 0.70 -7.74 21.54
CA PRO A 68 -0.36 -8.38 22.31
C PRO A 68 -0.55 -7.70 23.66
N GLY A 69 -1.81 -7.38 23.98
CA GLY A 69 -2.19 -6.71 25.20
C GLY A 69 -2.60 -7.69 26.31
N ASP A 70 -3.32 -7.17 27.29
CA ASP A 70 -3.88 -7.97 28.38
C ASP A 70 -4.81 -9.07 27.83
N LYS A 71 -4.44 -10.34 28.04
CA LYS A 71 -5.17 -11.52 27.55
C LYS A 71 -6.60 -11.62 28.10
N THR A 72 -6.92 -10.91 29.18
CA THR A 72 -8.26 -10.88 29.79
C THR A 72 -9.19 -9.84 29.18
N LYS A 73 -8.66 -8.92 28.35
CA LYS A 73 -9.44 -7.85 27.71
C LYS A 73 -9.71 -8.17 26.24
N ALA A 74 -10.88 -7.75 25.78
CA ALA A 74 -11.22 -7.80 24.37
C ALA A 74 -10.57 -6.62 23.62
N GLY A 75 -10.01 -6.89 22.45
CA GLY A 75 -9.54 -5.86 21.52
C GLY A 75 -10.63 -5.39 20.58
N THR A 76 -10.56 -4.13 20.17
CA THR A 76 -11.48 -3.53 19.20
C THR A 76 -10.81 -3.49 17.83
N PHE A 77 -11.34 -4.26 16.88
CA PHE A 77 -10.86 -4.28 15.50
C PHE A 77 -11.87 -3.59 14.60
N LYS A 78 -11.38 -2.71 13.72
CA LYS A 78 -12.18 -2.10 12.66
C LYS A 78 -12.57 -3.16 11.63
N LYS A 79 -13.46 -2.83 10.69
CA LYS A 79 -13.92 -3.75 9.64
C LYS A 79 -13.33 -3.36 8.30
N LEU A 80 -12.67 -4.29 7.63
CA LEU A 80 -12.26 -4.12 6.23
C LEU A 80 -13.30 -4.76 5.30
N PRO A 81 -13.29 -4.41 4.00
CA PRO A 81 -14.04 -5.14 2.98
C PRO A 81 -13.71 -6.63 3.03
N THR A 82 -14.74 -7.48 2.92
CA THR A 82 -14.61 -8.94 3.14
C THR A 82 -13.77 -9.67 2.10
N ASN A 83 -13.50 -9.03 0.97
CA ASN A 83 -12.63 -9.58 -0.07
C ASN A 83 -11.14 -9.39 0.23
N TYR A 84 -10.74 -8.63 1.27
CA TYR A 84 -9.33 -8.48 1.66
C TYR A 84 -8.80 -9.78 2.26
N HIS A 85 -7.71 -10.28 1.70
CA HIS A 85 -7.05 -11.49 2.20
C HIS A 85 -6.50 -11.25 3.60
N LEU A 86 -5.86 -10.11 3.84
CA LEU A 86 -5.36 -9.70 5.16
C LEU A 86 -6.47 -9.63 6.21
N TYR A 87 -7.69 -9.26 5.82
CA TYR A 87 -8.85 -9.30 6.72
C TYR A 87 -9.26 -10.74 7.06
N VAL A 88 -9.30 -11.63 6.07
CA VAL A 88 -9.63 -13.04 6.27
C VAL A 88 -8.58 -13.74 7.12
N ILE A 89 -7.30 -13.57 6.77
CA ILE A 89 -6.14 -14.16 7.48
C ILE A 89 -6.06 -13.61 8.90
N GLY A 90 -6.16 -12.30 9.08
CA GLY A 90 -6.12 -11.71 10.41
C GLY A 90 -7.28 -12.19 11.28
N LYS A 91 -8.47 -12.44 10.72
CA LYS A 91 -9.59 -13.03 11.48
C LYS A 91 -9.37 -14.48 11.90
N SER A 92 -8.51 -15.24 11.21
CA SER A 92 -8.12 -16.58 11.64
C SER A 92 -6.97 -16.60 12.64
N SER A 93 -6.31 -15.46 12.87
CA SER A 93 -5.25 -15.35 13.87
C SER A 93 -5.79 -15.61 15.27
N ASP A 94 -5.01 -16.32 16.09
CA ASP A 94 -5.29 -16.53 17.52
C ASP A 94 -5.36 -15.21 18.30
N LEU A 95 -4.82 -14.12 17.76
CA LEU A 95 -4.87 -12.80 18.37
C LEU A 95 -6.12 -12.00 18.00
N TYR A 96 -6.94 -12.48 17.07
CA TYR A 96 -8.17 -11.79 16.71
C TYR A 96 -9.12 -11.71 17.92
N LYS A 97 -9.69 -10.52 18.14
CA LYS A 97 -10.52 -10.14 19.31
C LYS A 97 -9.80 -10.08 20.65
N LYS A 98 -8.51 -10.43 20.74
CA LYS A 98 -7.70 -10.20 21.95
C LYS A 98 -7.23 -8.74 22.00
N ALA A 99 -7.02 -8.22 23.20
CA ALA A 99 -6.48 -6.87 23.36
C ALA A 99 -5.08 -6.74 22.76
N TYR A 100 -4.74 -5.52 22.37
CA TYR A 100 -3.43 -5.12 21.87
C TYR A 100 -3.10 -3.71 22.39
N THR A 101 -1.84 -3.31 22.32
CA THR A 101 -1.43 -1.92 22.51
C THR A 101 -0.64 -1.44 21.31
N VAL A 102 -0.76 -0.14 21.02
CA VAL A 102 0.06 0.55 20.01
C VAL A 102 1.29 1.10 20.73
N GLU A 103 2.47 0.70 20.28
CA GLU A 103 3.73 1.04 20.94
C GLU A 103 4.43 2.25 20.31
N LYS A 104 4.43 2.32 18.97
CA LYS A 104 5.10 3.40 18.23
C LYS A 104 4.57 3.52 16.81
N GLY A 105 4.88 4.65 16.19
CA GLY A 105 4.57 4.92 14.79
C GLY A 105 3.26 5.67 14.58
N ASN A 106 3.09 6.23 13.39
CA ASN A 106 1.97 7.10 13.03
C ASN A 106 1.59 6.98 11.54
N LEU A 107 1.76 5.79 10.94
CA LEU A 107 1.50 5.56 9.52
C LEU A 107 0.11 6.02 9.05
N PRO A 108 -1.00 5.73 9.76
CA PRO A 108 -2.32 6.22 9.34
C PRO A 108 -2.42 7.75 9.31
N ASP A 109 -1.78 8.45 10.25
CA ASP A 109 -1.73 9.91 10.28
C ASP A 109 -1.00 10.47 9.07
N ARG A 110 0.11 9.83 8.66
CA ARG A 110 0.86 10.20 7.46
C ARG A 110 0.03 10.04 6.19
N CYS A 111 -0.71 8.93 6.07
CA CYS A 111 -1.58 8.67 4.94
C CYS A 111 -2.72 9.70 4.85
N GLU A 112 -3.37 10.03 5.96
CA GLU A 112 -4.42 11.04 6.01
C GLU A 112 -3.88 12.43 5.64
N ALA A 113 -2.72 12.82 6.22
CA ALA A 113 -2.09 14.10 5.94
C ALA A 113 -1.76 14.27 4.45
N LEU A 114 -1.18 13.26 3.80
CA LEU A 114 -0.91 13.29 2.36
C LEU A 114 -2.20 13.31 1.53
N ALA A 115 -3.23 12.55 1.94
CA ALA A 115 -4.52 12.56 1.27
C ALA A 115 -5.17 13.95 1.26
N HIS A 116 -5.13 14.70 2.37
CA HIS A 116 -5.59 16.10 2.39
C HIS A 116 -4.65 17.01 1.61
N SER A 117 -3.33 16.87 1.78
CA SER A 117 -2.35 17.70 1.09
C SER A 117 -2.50 17.63 -0.44
N ILE A 118 -2.75 16.45 -1.00
CA ILE A 118 -3.03 16.28 -2.42
C ILE A 118 -4.25 17.09 -2.84
N ILE A 119 -5.36 17.01 -2.09
CA ILE A 119 -6.59 17.76 -2.39
C ILE A 119 -6.33 19.26 -2.34
N ASP A 120 -5.64 19.73 -1.30
CA ASP A 120 -5.38 21.15 -1.12
C ASP A 120 -4.43 21.71 -2.18
N ASN A 121 -3.40 20.94 -2.57
CA ASN A 121 -2.52 21.34 -3.67
C ASN A 121 -3.29 21.42 -5.01
N MET A 122 -4.21 20.50 -5.30
CA MET A 122 -5.04 20.58 -6.51
C MET A 122 -6.02 21.78 -6.47
N LYS A 123 -6.57 22.11 -5.30
CA LYS A 123 -7.39 23.32 -5.14
C LYS A 123 -6.60 24.59 -5.38
N MET A 124 -5.39 24.67 -4.82
CA MET A 124 -4.48 25.79 -5.06
C MET A 124 -4.13 25.88 -6.54
N GLN A 125 -3.78 24.77 -7.18
CA GLN A 125 -3.47 24.71 -8.60
C GLN A 125 -4.60 25.25 -9.48
N GLU A 126 -5.86 24.94 -9.16
CA GLU A 126 -7.03 25.44 -9.88
C GLU A 126 -7.34 26.92 -9.58
N SER A 127 -7.14 27.35 -8.33
CA SER A 127 -7.56 28.69 -7.88
C SER A 127 -6.54 29.77 -8.23
N GLU A 128 -5.27 29.40 -8.32
CA GLU A 128 -4.17 30.32 -8.61
C GLU A 128 -4.10 30.70 -10.09
N GLU A 129 -3.59 31.91 -10.38
CA GLU A 129 -3.34 32.32 -11.75
C GLU A 129 -2.31 31.40 -12.42
N LYS A 130 -2.53 31.09 -13.71
CA LYS A 130 -1.59 30.26 -14.48
C LYS A 130 -0.20 30.91 -14.51
N GLY A 131 0.80 30.16 -14.06
CA GLY A 131 2.19 30.64 -13.93
C GLY A 131 2.50 31.27 -12.57
N SER A 132 1.56 31.29 -11.63
CA SER A 132 1.80 31.70 -10.24
C SER A 132 2.92 30.85 -9.63
N PRO A 133 3.95 31.48 -9.03
CA PRO A 133 5.10 30.75 -8.46
C PRO A 133 4.75 29.95 -7.21
N ILE A 134 3.58 30.20 -6.62
CA ILE A 134 3.06 29.45 -5.45
C ILE A 134 2.09 28.34 -5.85
N SER A 135 1.72 28.26 -7.14
CA SER A 135 0.83 27.23 -7.65
C SER A 135 1.56 25.89 -7.77
N PRO A 136 1.06 24.82 -7.14
CA PRO A 136 1.64 23.48 -7.29
C PRO A 136 1.56 23.01 -8.74
N THR A 137 2.60 22.32 -9.21
CA THR A 137 2.59 21.69 -10.54
C THR A 137 1.93 20.32 -10.51
N ASP A 138 1.49 19.82 -11.66
CA ASP A 138 0.98 18.44 -11.78
C ASP A 138 2.03 17.42 -11.30
N ASN A 139 3.31 17.65 -11.61
CA ASN A 139 4.40 16.78 -11.16
C ASN A 139 4.54 16.77 -9.62
N HIS A 140 4.32 17.92 -8.97
CA HIS A 140 4.31 17.99 -7.51
C HIS A 140 3.16 17.14 -6.93
N VAL A 141 1.95 17.33 -7.44
CA VAL A 141 0.77 16.56 -7.02
C VAL A 141 0.95 15.07 -7.28
N ALA A 142 1.51 14.69 -8.43
CA ALA A 142 1.80 13.30 -8.78
C ALA A 142 2.86 12.68 -7.84
N THR A 143 3.90 13.44 -7.48
CA THR A 143 4.88 13.02 -6.48
C THR A 143 4.20 12.73 -5.13
N LEU A 144 3.26 13.57 -4.69
CA LEU A 144 2.51 13.35 -3.45
C LEU A 144 1.62 12.10 -3.51
N PHE A 145 0.99 11.82 -4.66
CA PHE A 145 0.25 10.57 -4.87
C PHE A 145 1.16 9.34 -4.73
N PHE A 146 2.35 9.36 -5.34
CA PHE A 146 3.32 8.29 -5.20
C PHE A 146 3.82 8.15 -3.75
N MET A 147 4.09 9.24 -3.04
CA MET A 147 4.42 9.20 -1.62
C MET A 147 3.28 8.61 -0.78
N LEU A 148 2.03 8.97 -1.07
CA LEU A 148 0.87 8.39 -0.39
C LEU A 148 0.79 6.88 -0.66
N SER A 149 1.01 6.43 -1.89
CA SER A 149 1.01 5.00 -2.21
C SER A 149 2.09 4.23 -1.48
N HIS A 150 3.25 4.85 -1.24
CA HIS A 150 4.34 4.26 -0.46
C HIS A 150 3.87 3.91 0.95
N TYR A 151 3.37 4.90 1.70
CA TYR A 151 2.91 4.66 3.08
C TYR A 151 1.69 3.75 3.16
N ILE A 152 0.81 3.76 2.15
CA ILE A 152 -0.29 2.78 2.07
C ILE A 152 0.27 1.36 1.96
N ALA A 153 1.23 1.13 1.06
CA ALA A 153 1.84 -0.18 0.85
C ALA A 153 2.59 -0.67 2.10
N ASP A 154 3.26 0.22 2.82
CA ASP A 154 3.92 -0.12 4.09
C ASP A 154 2.94 -0.56 5.17
N GLY A 155 1.72 -0.01 5.18
CA GLY A 155 0.65 -0.48 6.07
C GLY A 155 0.28 -1.95 5.84
N HIS A 156 0.48 -2.46 4.62
CA HIS A 156 0.26 -3.86 4.26
C HIS A 156 1.47 -4.78 4.51
N MET A 157 2.65 -4.23 4.78
CA MET A 157 3.81 -5.02 5.17
C MET A 157 3.64 -5.48 6.63
N PRO A 158 3.43 -6.78 6.92
CA PRO A 158 3.06 -7.24 8.26
C PRO A 158 4.07 -6.84 9.34
N LEU A 159 5.37 -6.96 9.04
CA LEU A 159 6.42 -6.63 9.99
C LEU A 159 6.54 -5.13 10.25
N HIS A 160 5.98 -4.24 9.42
CA HIS A 160 5.86 -2.80 9.76
C HIS A 160 4.84 -2.57 10.89
N CYS A 161 3.94 -3.52 11.13
CA CYS A 161 2.93 -3.47 12.19
C CYS A 161 3.27 -4.35 13.42
N ASP A 162 4.37 -5.10 13.38
CA ASP A 162 4.80 -5.96 14.48
C ASP A 162 5.91 -5.30 15.33
N VAL A 163 5.73 -5.25 16.65
CA VAL A 163 6.74 -4.72 17.58
C VAL A 163 8.05 -5.53 17.59
N ARG A 164 8.03 -6.81 17.21
CA ARG A 164 9.22 -7.67 17.20
C ARG A 164 10.25 -7.14 16.18
N GLN A 165 11.53 -7.12 16.55
CA GLN A 165 12.59 -6.45 15.79
C GLN A 165 13.15 -7.32 14.65
N PHE A 166 12.30 -7.77 13.72
CA PHE A 166 12.73 -8.61 12.58
C PHE A 166 13.62 -7.90 11.54
N SER A 167 13.98 -6.63 11.79
CA SER A 167 15.03 -5.89 11.09
C SER A 167 16.43 -6.07 11.71
N GLU A 168 16.52 -6.79 12.83
CA GLU A 168 17.77 -7.18 13.48
C GLU A 168 18.06 -8.66 13.24
N GLY A 169 19.26 -9.13 13.63
CA GLY A 169 19.65 -10.53 13.46
C GLY A 169 19.83 -10.90 12.00
N ASP A 170 19.11 -11.94 11.53
CA ASP A 170 19.15 -12.38 10.13
C ASP A 170 18.30 -11.48 9.19
N ASP A 171 17.68 -10.43 9.74
CA ASP A 171 16.96 -9.38 9.01
C ASP A 171 15.91 -9.94 8.03
N ILE A 172 15.00 -10.74 8.59
CA ILE A 172 13.86 -11.32 7.86
C ILE A 172 13.05 -10.23 7.17
N HIS A 173 12.94 -9.05 7.78
CA HIS A 173 12.28 -7.89 7.19
C HIS A 173 12.94 -7.52 5.86
N ALA A 174 14.24 -7.21 5.84
CA ALA A 174 14.89 -6.79 4.60
C ALA A 174 14.87 -7.89 3.53
N ARG A 175 14.94 -9.17 3.91
CA ARG A 175 14.88 -10.30 2.97
C ARG A 175 13.52 -10.40 2.27
N ILE A 176 12.41 -10.31 3.01
CA ILE A 176 11.06 -10.32 2.42
C ILE A 176 10.91 -9.17 1.42
N GLU A 177 11.29 -7.95 1.82
CA GLU A 177 11.18 -6.80 0.93
C GLU A 177 12.07 -6.93 -0.30
N LYS A 178 13.25 -7.55 -0.16
CA LYS A 178 14.15 -7.81 -1.27
C LYS A 178 13.56 -8.82 -2.26
N GLU A 179 12.98 -9.93 -1.79
CA GLU A 179 12.33 -10.93 -2.64
C GLU A 179 11.21 -10.31 -3.50
N TRP A 180 10.40 -9.43 -2.91
CA TRP A 180 9.37 -8.70 -3.65
C TRP A 180 9.95 -7.73 -4.69
N ASP A 181 11.05 -7.06 -4.36
CA ASP A 181 11.71 -6.16 -5.30
C ASP A 181 12.37 -6.91 -6.45
N ASP A 182 13.07 -8.00 -6.15
CA ASP A 182 13.68 -8.87 -7.14
C ASP A 182 12.61 -9.43 -8.08
N LEU A 183 11.47 -9.89 -7.55
CA LEU A 183 10.33 -10.33 -8.36
C LEU A 183 9.89 -9.26 -9.38
N VAL A 184 9.74 -8.01 -8.94
CA VAL A 184 9.36 -6.90 -9.83
C VAL A 184 10.46 -6.62 -10.85
N ARG A 185 11.72 -6.55 -10.42
CA ARG A 185 12.88 -6.26 -11.29
C ARG A 185 13.12 -7.35 -12.33
N GLU A 186 12.78 -8.60 -12.03
CA GLU A 186 12.83 -9.70 -12.98
C GLU A 186 11.67 -9.71 -13.98
N CYS A 187 10.48 -9.29 -13.55
CA CYS A 187 9.26 -9.36 -14.37
C CYS A 187 9.08 -8.16 -15.29
N TYR A 188 9.61 -6.98 -14.95
CA TYR A 188 9.34 -5.73 -15.64
C TYR A 188 10.60 -5.02 -16.12
N SER A 189 10.48 -4.36 -17.28
CA SER A 189 11.57 -3.59 -17.88
C SER A 189 11.76 -2.25 -17.16
N ILE A 190 12.96 -2.03 -16.63
CA ILE A 190 13.33 -0.85 -15.83
C ILE A 190 14.44 -0.07 -16.54
N ASP A 191 14.23 1.23 -16.66
CA ASP A 191 15.20 2.24 -17.06
C ASP A 191 15.96 2.70 -15.81
N PHE A 192 17.05 2.00 -15.50
CA PHE A 192 17.84 2.25 -14.28
C PHE A 192 18.49 3.63 -14.28
N ASP A 193 18.87 4.16 -15.44
CA ASP A 193 19.53 5.47 -15.56
C ASP A 193 18.60 6.63 -15.19
N ASN A 194 17.29 6.46 -15.46
CA ASN A 194 16.26 7.45 -15.15
C ASN A 194 15.37 7.03 -13.98
N GLU A 195 15.69 5.91 -13.33
CA GLU A 195 14.94 5.31 -12.22
C GLU A 195 13.42 5.24 -12.49
N ARG A 196 13.03 4.64 -13.62
CA ARG A 196 11.61 4.49 -14.00
C ARG A 196 11.36 3.16 -14.71
N PHE A 197 10.08 2.81 -14.88
CA PHE A 197 9.72 1.68 -15.75
C PHE A 197 9.69 2.13 -17.21
N PHE A 198 10.07 1.23 -18.11
CA PHE A 198 9.55 1.31 -19.47
C PHE A 198 8.06 0.94 -19.46
N TYR A 199 7.28 1.52 -20.37
CA TYR A 199 5.83 1.30 -20.40
C TYR A 199 5.39 0.53 -21.63
N ASN A 200 4.33 -0.27 -21.46
CA ASN A 200 3.57 -0.85 -22.56
C ASN A 200 2.72 0.23 -23.28
N PRO A 201 2.10 -0.08 -24.43
CA PRO A 201 1.25 0.88 -25.16
C PRO A 201 0.09 1.46 -24.34
N GLU A 202 -0.39 0.72 -23.34
CA GLU A 202 -1.45 1.16 -22.43
C GLU A 202 -0.95 2.14 -21.35
N GLY A 203 0.36 2.27 -21.18
CA GLY A 203 1.00 3.16 -20.22
C GLY A 203 1.21 2.56 -18.83
N TYR A 204 1.36 1.25 -18.72
CA TYR A 204 1.72 0.54 -17.48
C TYR A 204 3.10 -0.10 -17.60
N PRO A 205 3.76 -0.52 -16.50
CA PRO A 205 5.06 -1.18 -16.56
C PRO A 205 5.12 -2.27 -17.63
N LEU A 206 6.13 -2.21 -18.50
CA LEU A 206 6.33 -3.16 -19.58
C LEU A 206 6.80 -4.49 -18.98
N LYS A 207 5.92 -5.49 -18.99
CA LYS A 207 6.24 -6.85 -18.59
C LYS A 207 7.15 -7.52 -19.61
N ILE A 208 8.23 -8.15 -19.14
CA ILE A 208 9.23 -8.85 -19.96
C ILE A 208 9.35 -10.34 -19.64
N LYS A 209 8.85 -10.76 -18.48
CA LYS A 209 8.88 -12.15 -18.02
C LYS A 209 7.62 -12.45 -17.22
N ASP A 210 7.07 -13.62 -17.48
CA ASP A 210 5.96 -14.16 -16.72
C ASP A 210 6.47 -14.97 -15.52
N MET A 211 5.95 -14.66 -14.34
CA MET A 211 6.18 -15.44 -13.12
C MET A 211 4.84 -15.66 -12.43
N VAL A 212 4.68 -16.83 -11.80
CA VAL A 212 3.41 -17.28 -11.21
C VAL A 212 2.79 -16.23 -10.27
N ILE A 213 3.60 -15.55 -9.45
CA ILE A 213 3.10 -14.53 -8.52
C ILE A 213 2.58 -13.29 -9.27
N THR A 214 3.33 -12.75 -10.23
CA THR A 214 2.93 -11.53 -10.96
C THR A 214 1.77 -11.80 -11.90
N GLU A 215 1.73 -12.94 -12.57
CA GLU A 215 0.58 -13.39 -13.37
C GLU A 215 -0.69 -13.51 -12.52
N TRP A 216 -0.59 -14.12 -11.34
CA TRP A 216 -1.73 -14.24 -10.43
C TRP A 216 -2.23 -12.87 -9.99
N ILE A 217 -1.32 -11.95 -9.62
CA ILE A 217 -1.71 -10.59 -9.22
C ILE A 217 -2.38 -9.86 -10.37
N GLU A 218 -1.84 -9.92 -11.59
CA GLU A 218 -2.43 -9.29 -12.78
C GLU A 218 -3.83 -9.84 -13.11
N GLN A 219 -4.05 -11.15 -12.93
CA GLN A 219 -5.37 -11.75 -13.06
C GLN A 219 -6.33 -11.26 -11.98
N GLU A 220 -5.88 -11.19 -10.71
CA GLU A 220 -6.71 -10.72 -9.61
C GLU A 220 -7.05 -9.23 -9.70
N ILE A 221 -6.17 -8.41 -10.28
CA ILE A 221 -6.46 -7.00 -10.61
C ILE A 221 -7.73 -6.89 -11.48
N VAL A 222 -7.98 -7.87 -12.35
CA VAL A 222 -9.17 -7.90 -13.21
C VAL A 222 -10.33 -8.59 -12.52
N ASN A 223 -10.11 -9.79 -11.99
CA ASN A 223 -11.17 -10.71 -11.58
C ASN A 223 -11.77 -10.36 -10.23
N ARG A 224 -10.98 -9.80 -9.31
CA ARG A 224 -11.46 -9.49 -7.97
C ARG A 224 -12.49 -8.38 -8.02
N LEU A 225 -13.57 -8.52 -7.23
CA LEU A 225 -14.56 -7.45 -7.08
C LEU A 225 -13.89 -6.20 -6.48
N PHE A 226 -14.04 -5.05 -7.15
CA PHE A 226 -13.58 -3.78 -6.59
C PHE A 226 -14.67 -3.20 -5.69
N ASN A 227 -14.36 -2.99 -4.42
CA ASN A 227 -15.23 -2.31 -3.47
C ASN A 227 -14.58 -0.98 -3.10
N SER A 228 -15.11 0.12 -3.62
CA SER A 228 -14.62 1.48 -3.37
C SER A 228 -14.77 1.94 -1.91
N GLY A 229 -15.57 1.25 -1.10
CA GLY A 229 -15.76 1.53 0.32
C GLY A 229 -14.59 1.03 1.18
N TYR A 230 -14.34 1.75 2.28
CA TYR A 230 -13.32 1.41 3.28
C TYR A 230 -13.76 0.34 4.30
N GLY A 231 -14.96 -0.22 4.14
CA GLY A 231 -15.58 -1.08 5.16
C GLY A 231 -16.38 -0.28 6.19
N SER A 232 -17.23 -0.98 6.93
CA SER A 232 -18.18 -0.35 7.88
C SER A 232 -17.45 0.35 9.03
N GLY A 233 -17.76 1.62 9.26
CA GLY A 233 -17.19 2.42 10.35
C GLY A 233 -15.80 3.00 10.06
N ASN A 234 -15.40 3.03 8.78
CA ASN A 234 -14.19 3.71 8.33
C ASN A 234 -14.56 4.87 7.40
N ASP A 235 -14.50 6.09 7.91
CA ASP A 235 -15.08 7.24 7.23
C ASP A 235 -14.04 8.03 6.42
N ASN A 236 -12.76 7.94 6.79
CA ASN A 236 -11.64 8.65 6.16
C ASN A 236 -10.43 7.72 5.93
N THR A 237 -9.35 8.26 5.35
CA THR A 237 -8.16 7.47 5.03
C THR A 237 -7.46 7.00 6.30
N TRP A 238 -7.45 7.81 7.35
CA TRP A 238 -6.94 7.44 8.68
C TRP A 238 -7.63 6.19 9.24
N ASP A 239 -8.97 6.14 9.23
CA ASP A 239 -9.73 5.01 9.74
C ASP A 239 -9.43 3.74 8.96
N PHE A 240 -9.38 3.85 7.63
CA PHE A 240 -9.08 2.73 6.75
C PHE A 240 -7.67 2.20 6.98
N MET A 241 -6.66 3.08 7.02
CA MET A 241 -5.27 2.67 7.24
C MET A 241 -5.04 2.17 8.67
N SER A 242 -5.78 2.68 9.66
CA SER A 242 -5.80 2.10 11.01
C SER A 242 -6.37 0.67 11.00
N ALA A 243 -7.39 0.40 10.19
CA ALA A 243 -7.91 -0.95 10.02
C ALA A 243 -6.89 -1.86 9.31
N ILE A 244 -6.27 -1.39 8.21
CA ILE A 244 -5.23 -2.15 7.49
C ILE A 244 -4.10 -2.55 8.44
N THR A 245 -3.55 -1.61 9.20
CA THR A 245 -2.43 -1.85 10.12
C THR A 245 -2.80 -2.82 11.26
N GLN A 246 -4.03 -2.77 11.78
CA GLN A 246 -4.52 -3.78 12.75
C GLN A 246 -4.50 -5.20 12.17
N PHE A 247 -4.97 -5.40 10.94
CA PHE A 247 -5.00 -6.73 10.33
C PHE A 247 -3.62 -7.15 9.78
N SER A 248 -2.77 -6.19 9.45
CA SER A 248 -1.35 -6.40 9.12
C SER A 248 -0.58 -6.93 10.31
N TYR A 249 -0.81 -6.36 11.51
CA TYR A 249 -0.33 -6.92 12.77
C TYR A 249 -0.80 -8.37 13.00
N LEU A 250 -2.09 -8.66 12.85
CA LEU A 250 -2.60 -10.03 13.02
C LEU A 250 -1.97 -11.00 12.00
N THR A 251 -1.78 -10.53 10.77
CA THR A 251 -1.11 -11.29 9.71
C THR A 251 0.36 -11.55 10.06
N ALA A 252 1.06 -10.61 10.69
CA ALA A 252 2.45 -10.80 11.13
C ALA A 252 2.57 -11.95 12.14
N TYR A 253 1.65 -12.03 13.09
CA TYR A 253 1.63 -13.11 14.09
C TYR A 253 1.13 -14.45 13.55
N GLN A 254 0.34 -14.44 12.47
CA GLN A 254 0.04 -15.66 11.72
C GLN A 254 1.25 -16.13 10.92
N MET A 255 1.93 -15.21 10.22
CA MET A 255 3.08 -15.48 9.36
C MET A 255 4.32 -15.89 10.17
N ILE A 256 4.49 -15.32 11.36
CA ILE A 256 5.59 -15.63 12.29
C ILE A 256 4.99 -15.84 13.69
N PRO A 257 4.82 -17.10 14.15
CA PRO A 257 4.24 -17.41 15.45
C PRO A 257 4.93 -16.71 16.63
N GLU A 258 4.21 -16.50 17.74
CA GLU A 258 4.72 -15.79 18.94
C GLU A 258 6.02 -16.35 19.53
N THR A 259 6.31 -17.64 19.29
CA THR A 259 7.52 -18.31 19.78
C THR A 259 8.80 -17.87 19.07
N TYR A 260 8.67 -17.14 17.95
CA TYR A 260 9.79 -16.66 17.15
C TYR A 260 9.97 -15.16 17.28
N ASP A 261 11.23 -14.75 17.33
CA ASP A 261 11.72 -13.38 17.30
C ASP A 261 13.03 -13.29 16.50
N ASN A 262 13.67 -12.13 16.52
CA ASN A 262 14.89 -11.86 15.77
C ASN A 262 16.15 -12.58 16.29
N THR A 263 16.07 -13.28 17.42
CA THR A 263 17.18 -14.02 18.01
C THR A 263 17.17 -15.50 17.66
N ASN A 264 16.03 -16.03 17.22
CA ASN A 264 15.83 -17.46 17.00
C ASN A 264 15.19 -17.83 15.65
N LEU A 265 14.93 -16.84 14.78
CA LEU A 265 14.39 -17.05 13.44
C LEU A 265 15.40 -16.61 12.38
N ASP A 266 15.86 -17.57 11.57
CA ASP A 266 16.61 -17.32 10.34
C ASP A 266 15.74 -17.51 9.09
N TRP A 267 16.27 -17.09 7.95
CA TRP A 267 15.56 -17.10 6.67
C TRP A 267 15.13 -18.51 6.22
N ASP A 268 15.98 -19.50 6.44
CA ASP A 268 15.69 -20.87 6.02
C ASP A 268 14.58 -21.47 6.88
N THR A 269 14.58 -21.19 8.19
CA THR A 269 13.49 -21.54 9.10
C THR A 269 12.21 -20.81 8.74
N PHE A 270 12.27 -19.50 8.47
CA PHE A 270 11.11 -18.68 8.09
C PHE A 270 10.37 -19.26 6.88
N LYS A 271 11.08 -19.62 5.81
CA LYS A 271 10.48 -20.17 4.58
C LYS A 271 9.72 -21.49 4.79
N VAL A 272 10.10 -22.27 5.81
CA VAL A 272 9.51 -23.59 6.08
C VAL A 272 8.59 -23.58 7.31
N LEU A 273 8.30 -22.41 7.90
CA LEU A 273 7.34 -22.30 8.98
C LEU A 273 5.97 -22.82 8.52
N ASN A 274 5.45 -23.81 9.22
CA ASN A 274 4.12 -24.34 8.94
C ASN A 274 3.05 -23.46 9.62
N THR A 275 2.66 -22.38 8.92
CA THR A 275 1.62 -21.43 9.36
C THR A 275 0.28 -21.64 8.65
N GLY A 276 0.21 -22.65 7.77
CA GLY A 276 -0.93 -22.96 6.90
C GLY A 276 -0.98 -22.15 5.61
N ILE A 277 -0.09 -21.16 5.42
CA ILE A 277 0.00 -20.32 4.21
C ILE A 277 1.47 -20.24 3.79
N SER A 278 1.75 -20.44 2.50
CA SER A 278 3.11 -20.33 1.97
C SER A 278 3.57 -18.88 1.89
N PHE A 279 4.88 -18.63 1.88
CA PHE A 279 5.42 -17.28 1.69
C PHE A 279 4.96 -16.67 0.35
N ASP A 280 4.89 -17.45 -0.72
CA ASP A 280 4.41 -17.00 -2.02
C ASP A 280 2.95 -16.54 -1.95
N ASP A 281 2.10 -17.27 -1.22
CA ASP A 281 0.70 -16.89 -1.06
C ASP A 281 0.54 -15.66 -0.16
N TYR A 282 1.33 -15.53 0.91
CA TYR A 282 1.40 -14.27 1.66
C TYR A 282 1.79 -13.11 0.74
N SER A 283 2.81 -13.29 -0.08
CA SER A 283 3.29 -12.27 -1.02
C SER A 283 2.18 -11.85 -1.99
N LYS A 284 1.51 -12.81 -2.63
CA LYS A 284 0.34 -12.57 -3.50
C LYS A 284 -0.73 -11.75 -2.79
N PHE A 285 -1.14 -12.19 -1.60
CA PHE A 285 -2.22 -11.60 -0.82
C PHE A 285 -1.92 -10.19 -0.33
N ILE A 286 -0.70 -9.96 0.17
CA ILE A 286 -0.24 -8.65 0.64
C ILE A 286 -0.17 -7.66 -0.52
N LEU A 287 0.46 -8.05 -1.64
CA LEU A 287 0.65 -7.16 -2.78
C LEU A 287 -0.68 -6.80 -3.47
N ILE A 288 -1.60 -7.76 -3.65
CA ILE A 288 -2.91 -7.45 -4.25
C ILE A 288 -3.79 -6.58 -3.33
N ASP A 289 -3.77 -6.82 -2.01
CA ASP A 289 -4.51 -5.98 -1.06
C ASP A 289 -3.92 -4.56 -1.01
N ALA A 290 -2.59 -4.41 -1.13
CA ALA A 290 -1.94 -3.11 -1.23
C ALA A 290 -2.35 -2.35 -2.51
N ILE A 291 -2.37 -3.02 -3.67
CA ILE A 291 -2.85 -2.46 -4.95
C ILE A 291 -4.30 -1.96 -4.80
N ASP A 292 -5.19 -2.78 -4.22
CA ASP A 292 -6.59 -2.43 -4.04
C ASP A 292 -6.77 -1.24 -3.06
N SER A 293 -5.97 -1.19 -1.99
CA SER A 293 -5.95 -0.06 -1.05
C SER A 293 -5.49 1.23 -1.72
N ILE A 294 -4.38 1.20 -2.48
CA ILE A 294 -3.87 2.39 -3.18
C ILE A 294 -4.92 2.91 -4.16
N ALA A 295 -5.47 2.02 -5.00
CA ALA A 295 -6.50 2.35 -5.98
C ALA A 295 -7.70 3.07 -5.34
N LYS A 296 -8.14 2.55 -4.20
CA LYS A 296 -9.30 3.05 -3.46
C LYS A 296 -9.05 4.40 -2.81
N VAL A 297 -7.91 4.55 -2.15
CA VAL A 297 -7.56 5.83 -1.52
C VAL A 297 -7.36 6.91 -2.57
N TRP A 298 -6.64 6.61 -3.66
CA TRP A 298 -6.44 7.57 -4.75
C TRP A 298 -7.77 7.98 -5.40
N LEU A 299 -8.64 7.02 -5.70
CA LEU A 299 -9.97 7.31 -6.25
C LEU A 299 -10.77 8.22 -5.32
N ARG A 300 -10.74 7.94 -4.01
CA ARG A 300 -11.49 8.74 -3.03
C ARG A 300 -10.94 10.15 -2.86
N VAL A 301 -9.61 10.31 -2.83
CA VAL A 301 -8.92 11.61 -2.85
C VAL A 301 -9.35 12.41 -4.08
N TRP A 302 -9.32 11.78 -5.25
CA TRP A 302 -9.70 12.41 -6.51
C TRP A 302 -11.18 12.79 -6.55
N MET A 303 -12.07 11.91 -6.08
CA MET A 303 -13.51 12.20 -5.99
C MET A 303 -13.80 13.38 -5.08
N ARG A 304 -13.15 13.48 -3.91
CA ARG A 304 -13.30 14.62 -3.00
C ARG A 304 -12.91 15.94 -3.67
N TYR A 305 -11.82 15.95 -4.44
CA TYR A 305 -11.44 17.12 -5.23
C TYR A 305 -12.46 17.43 -6.34
N MET A 306 -12.89 16.43 -7.10
CA MET A 306 -13.91 16.62 -8.14
C MET A 306 -15.26 17.08 -7.60
N ASP A 307 -15.61 16.74 -6.37
CA ASP A 307 -16.83 17.23 -5.72
C ASP A 307 -16.67 18.68 -5.27
N TRP A 308 -15.48 19.09 -4.81
CA TRP A 308 -15.17 20.50 -4.55
C TRP A 308 -15.27 21.36 -5.82
N MET A 309 -14.77 20.87 -6.97
CA MET A 309 -14.85 21.57 -8.26
C MET A 309 -16.28 21.85 -8.75
N LYS A 310 -17.30 21.19 -8.18
CA LYS A 310 -18.71 21.41 -8.52
C LYS A 310 -19.38 22.46 -7.64
N LEU A 311 -18.73 22.86 -6.54
CA LEU A 311 -19.19 23.91 -5.62
C LEU A 311 -18.76 25.27 -6.13
#